data_AF-A0AAU4F840-F1
#
_entry.id   AF-A0AAU4F840-F1
#
_cell.length_a   1.000
_cell.length_b   1.000
_cell.length_c   1.000
_cell.angle_alpha   90.00
_cell.angle_beta   90.00
_cell.angle_gamma   90.00
#
_symmetry.space_group_name_H-M   'P 1'
#
loop_
_entity.id
_entity.type
_entity.pdbx_description
1 polymer ?
#
loop_
_entity_poly.entity_id
_entity_poly.type
_entity_poly.pdbx_seq_one_letter_code
_entity_poly.pdbx_strand_id
1 'polypeptide(L)'
;MNESRRAGGSEELARTLLATARSAATAAVRAGLEDIEERHGQHVADEVAGLIDVAEVYAGLADHDVRPRGRADRRDRDNRDDGPWEFKPVSAV
;
A
#
# COMPACT_ATOMS: atom_id res chain seq x y z
N MET A 1 18.78 25.91 -5.46
CA MET A 1 19.64 24.70 -5.29
C MET A 1 19.26 23.80 -4.10
N ASN A 2 18.10 23.97 -3.44
CA ASN A 2 17.72 23.17 -2.25
C ASN A 2 16.58 22.15 -2.49
N GLU A 3 15.97 22.14 -3.67
CA GLU A 3 14.80 21.29 -3.96
C GLU A 3 15.23 19.87 -4.36
N SER A 4 16.36 19.74 -5.06
CA SER A 4 16.93 18.44 -5.46
C SER A 4 17.40 17.60 -4.26
N ARG A 5 17.77 18.22 -3.13
CA ARG A 5 18.17 17.51 -1.89
C ARG A 5 16.97 17.04 -1.06
N ARG A 6 15.83 17.75 -1.14
CA ARG A 6 14.57 17.36 -0.47
C ARG A 6 13.86 16.23 -1.23
N ALA A 7 13.92 16.24 -2.55
CA ALA A 7 13.36 15.18 -3.38
C ALA A 7 14.05 13.83 -3.14
N GLY A 8 15.40 13.81 -3.09
CA GLY A 8 16.16 12.59 -2.81
C GLY A 8 15.89 12.00 -1.41
N GLY A 9 15.76 12.85 -0.39
CA GLY A 9 15.43 12.37 0.96
C GLY A 9 14.00 11.81 1.10
N SER A 10 13.04 12.35 0.34
CA SER A 10 11.65 11.85 0.37
C SER A 10 11.50 10.50 -0.34
N GLU A 11 12.21 10.30 -1.45
CA GLU A 11 12.20 9.05 -2.21
C GLU A 11 12.93 7.93 -1.46
N GLU A 12 14.07 8.23 -0.84
CA GLU A 12 14.80 7.30 0.01
C GLU A 12 13.99 6.88 1.24
N LEU A 13 13.28 7.84 1.86
CA LEU A 13 12.35 7.56 2.95
C LEU A 13 11.19 6.68 2.48
N ALA A 14 10.56 7.01 1.35
CA ALA A 14 9.46 6.21 0.80
C ALA A 14 9.90 4.77 0.51
N ARG A 15 11.09 4.58 -0.06
CA ARG A 15 11.66 3.24 -0.31
C ARG A 15 11.93 2.47 0.97
N THR A 16 12.43 3.15 2.00
CA THR A 16 12.66 2.56 3.33
C THR A 16 11.35 2.14 3.98
N LEU A 17 10.33 3.01 3.94
CA LEU A 17 8.99 2.71 4.46
C LEU A 17 8.33 1.55 3.71
N LEU A 18 8.47 1.51 2.37
CA LEU A 18 7.99 0.41 1.55
C LEU A 18 8.65 -0.92 1.94
N ALA A 19 9.99 -0.94 2.08
CA ALA A 19 10.72 -2.11 2.53
C ALA A 19 10.27 -2.57 3.93
N THR A 20 10.04 -1.61 4.83
CA THR A 20 9.55 -1.87 6.19
C THR A 20 8.16 -2.48 6.17
N ALA A 21 7.24 -1.91 5.39
CA ALA A 21 5.88 -2.41 5.24
C ALA A 21 5.85 -3.82 4.63
N ARG A 22 6.68 -4.10 3.61
CA ARG A 22 6.82 -5.45 3.05
C ARG A 22 7.33 -6.44 4.09
N SER A 23 8.36 -6.07 4.85
CA SER A 23 8.87 -6.92 5.92
C SER A 23 7.83 -7.20 6.99
N ALA A 24 7.03 -6.19 7.37
CA ALA A 24 5.96 -6.35 8.35
C ALA A 24 4.84 -7.26 7.84
N ALA A 25 4.43 -7.11 6.58
CA ALA A 25 3.45 -7.99 5.95
C ALA A 25 3.91 -9.45 5.92
N THR A 26 5.18 -9.71 5.54
CA THR A 26 5.77 -11.04 5.59
C THR A 26 5.74 -11.64 7.01
N ALA A 27 6.10 -10.84 8.01
CA ALA A 27 6.11 -11.29 9.40
C ALA A 27 4.69 -11.62 9.90
N ALA A 28 3.70 -10.81 9.53
CA ALA A 28 2.30 -11.04 9.90
C ALA A 28 1.75 -12.33 9.27
N VAL A 29 2.05 -12.60 8.00
CA VAL A 29 1.64 -13.85 7.33
C VAL A 29 2.28 -15.05 8.03
N ARG A 30 3.59 -14.99 8.32
CA ARG A 30 4.28 -16.06 9.02
C ARG A 30 3.65 -16.33 10.39
N ALA A 31 3.50 -15.30 11.21
CA ALA A 31 2.96 -15.45 12.56
C ALA A 31 1.52 -16.02 12.53
N GLY A 32 0.72 -15.63 11.54
CA GLY A 32 -0.63 -16.19 11.36
C GLY A 32 -0.62 -17.67 11.00
N LEU A 33 0.31 -18.11 10.14
CA LEU A 33 0.45 -19.53 9.79
C LEU A 33 1.00 -20.36 10.97
N GLU A 34 1.96 -19.83 11.72
CA GLU A 34 2.49 -20.47 12.94
C GLU A 34 1.38 -20.66 13.99
N ASP A 35 0.55 -19.64 14.22
CA ASP A 35 -0.59 -19.73 15.15
C ASP A 35 -1.65 -20.74 14.68
N ILE A 36 -1.86 -20.88 13.36
CA ILE A 36 -2.73 -21.92 12.81
C ILE A 36 -2.11 -23.31 13.00
N GLU A 37 -0.81 -23.47 12.76
CA GLU A 37 -0.08 -24.71 13.00
C GLU A 37 -0.19 -25.14 14.46
N GLU A 38 0.03 -24.23 15.40
CA GLU A 38 -0.05 -24.50 16.84
C GLU A 38 -1.46 -24.93 17.28
N ARG A 39 -2.51 -24.33 16.72
CA ARG A 39 -3.90 -24.58 17.12
C ARG A 39 -4.56 -25.75 16.37
N HIS A 40 -4.17 -25.99 15.12
CA HIS A 40 -4.88 -26.87 14.20
C HIS A 40 -3.97 -27.90 13.50
N GLY A 41 -2.65 -27.82 13.70
CA GLY A 41 -1.66 -28.71 13.12
C GLY A 41 -1.15 -28.27 11.74
N GLN A 42 0.03 -28.78 11.37
CA GLN A 42 0.74 -28.43 10.14
C GLN A 42 -0.11 -28.59 8.87
N HIS A 43 -0.87 -29.68 8.77
CA HIS A 43 -1.67 -29.95 7.56
C HIS A 43 -2.68 -28.83 7.26
N VAL A 44 -3.32 -28.28 8.29
CA VAL A 44 -4.26 -27.17 8.13
C VAL A 44 -3.52 -25.88 7.76
N ALA A 45 -2.36 -25.62 8.37
CA ALA A 45 -1.53 -24.47 8.01
C ALA A 45 -1.08 -24.52 6.54
N ASP A 46 -0.71 -25.71 6.04
CA ASP A 46 -0.33 -25.92 4.63
C ASP A 46 -1.51 -25.68 3.67
N GLU A 47 -2.72 -26.16 4.02
CA GLU A 47 -3.93 -25.88 3.24
C GLU A 47 -4.24 -24.39 3.20
N VAL A 48 -4.17 -23.70 4.35
CA VAL A 48 -4.38 -22.25 4.42
C VAL A 48 -3.32 -21.51 3.62
N ALA A 49 -2.05 -21.90 3.71
CA ALA A 49 -0.97 -21.31 2.92
C ALA A 49 -1.23 -21.42 1.41
N GLY A 50 -1.84 -22.53 0.95
CA GLY A 50 -2.26 -22.71 -0.44
C GLY A 50 -3.41 -21.81 -0.88
N LEU A 51 -4.18 -21.23 0.05
CA LEU A 51 -5.28 -20.31 -0.22
C LEU A 51 -4.87 -18.84 -0.23
N ILE A 52 -3.70 -18.50 0.30
CA ILE A 52 -3.23 -17.11 0.38
C ILE A 52 -2.77 -16.64 -1.01
N ASP A 53 -3.47 -15.65 -1.57
CA ASP A 53 -2.97 -14.92 -2.73
C ASP A 53 -1.87 -13.95 -2.28
N VAL A 54 -0.62 -14.38 -2.45
CA VAL A 54 0.57 -13.60 -2.11
C VAL A 54 0.56 -12.25 -2.86
N ALA A 55 0.05 -12.18 -4.09
CA ALA A 55 0.03 -10.93 -4.83
C ALA A 55 -0.93 -9.91 -4.19
N GLU A 56 -2.06 -10.38 -3.65
CA GLU A 56 -3.03 -9.54 -2.95
C GLU A 56 -2.49 -9.04 -1.60
N VAL A 57 -1.77 -9.87 -0.85
CA VAL A 57 -1.15 -9.49 0.44
C VAL A 57 -0.19 -8.30 0.30
N TYR A 58 0.54 -8.23 -0.81
CA TYR A 58 1.47 -7.14 -1.09
C TYR A 58 0.89 -6.10 -2.06
N ALA A 59 -0.42 -6.14 -2.35
CA ALA A 59 -1.06 -5.13 -3.18
C ALA A 59 -0.90 -3.74 -2.53
N GLY A 60 -0.47 -2.76 -3.34
CA GLY A 60 -0.12 -1.41 -2.85
C GLY A 60 1.28 -1.28 -2.24
N LEU A 61 2.00 -2.40 -2.03
CA LEU A 61 3.43 -2.42 -1.67
C LEU A 61 4.34 -2.75 -2.86
N ALA A 62 3.76 -2.92 -4.05
CA ALA A 62 4.52 -2.97 -5.28
C ALA A 62 5.20 -1.62 -5.50
N ASP A 63 6.46 -1.67 -5.97
CA ASP A 63 7.16 -0.47 -6.41
C ASP A 63 6.30 0.12 -7.53
N HIS A 64 5.61 1.22 -7.24
CA HIS A 64 5.08 2.09 -8.27
C HIS A 64 6.30 2.74 -8.91
N ASP A 65 7.04 1.96 -9.71
CA ASP A 65 7.85 2.50 -10.77
C ASP A 65 7.00 3.60 -11.38
N VAL A 66 7.53 4.81 -11.30
CA VAL A 66 6.88 6.07 -11.65
C VAL A 66 6.36 5.93 -13.07
N ARG A 67 5.17 5.35 -13.24
CA ARG A 67 4.42 5.48 -14.48
C ARG A 67 4.12 6.96 -14.52
N PRO A 68 4.64 7.69 -15.53
CA PRO A 68 4.31 9.10 -15.65
C PRO A 68 2.79 9.17 -15.61
N ARG A 69 2.24 10.07 -14.76
CA ARG A 69 0.82 10.42 -14.72
C ARG A 69 0.42 11.03 -16.07
N GLY A 70 0.40 10.20 -17.09
CA GLY A 70 0.41 10.55 -18.47
C GLY A 70 -0.21 9.38 -19.20
N ARG A 71 -1.54 9.46 -19.34
CA ARG A 71 -2.34 8.65 -20.27
C ARG A 71 -2.70 7.24 -19.78
N ALA A 72 -3.47 7.18 -18.69
CA ALA A 72 -4.50 6.14 -18.58
C ALA A 72 -5.83 6.75 -19.06
N ASP A 73 -6.49 5.99 -19.92
CA ASP A 73 -7.65 6.34 -20.70
C ASP A 73 -8.78 7.04 -19.94
N ARG A 74 -9.40 8.00 -20.63
CA ARG A 74 -10.67 8.64 -20.28
C ARG A 74 -11.82 7.63 -20.36
N ARG A 75 -11.85 6.62 -19.50
CA ARG A 75 -13.01 5.73 -19.33
C ARG A 75 -13.39 5.41 -17.88
N ASP A 76 -12.84 6.12 -16.90
CA ASP A 76 -13.39 6.16 -15.55
C ASP A 76 -13.59 7.62 -15.13
N ARG A 77 -14.62 8.24 -15.71
CA ARG A 77 -15.13 9.55 -15.28
C ARG A 77 -16.47 9.33 -14.58
N ASP A 78 -16.48 8.48 -13.56
CA ASP A 78 -17.63 8.27 -12.68
C ASP A 78 -17.24 8.02 -11.21
N ASN A 79 -16.14 8.65 -10.75
CA ASN A 79 -16.01 8.91 -9.32
C ASN A 79 -15.80 10.41 -9.09
N ARG A 80 -16.94 11.08 -8.94
CA ARG A 80 -17.06 12.48 -8.52
C ARG A 80 -16.78 12.53 -7.01
N ASP A 81 -15.56 12.79 -6.57
CA ASP A 81 -15.39 13.31 -5.20
C ASP A 81 -14.06 13.96 -4.83
N ASP A 82 -13.36 14.63 -5.75
CA ASP A 82 -12.21 15.48 -5.36
C ASP A 82 -12.16 16.74 -6.24
N GLY A 83 -13.16 17.61 -6.09
CA GLY A 83 -13.01 19.00 -6.51
C GLY A 83 -12.04 19.74 -5.58
N PRO A 84 -11.28 20.75 -6.05
CA PRO A 84 -10.34 21.48 -5.19
C PRO A 84 -11.07 22.10 -4.01
N TRP A 85 -10.59 21.83 -2.79
CA TRP A 85 -11.15 22.32 -1.54
C TRP A 85 -11.23 23.86 -1.52
N GLU A 86 -12.43 24.43 -1.67
CA GLU A 86 -12.67 25.85 -1.45
C GLU A 86 -13.24 26.08 -0.04
N PHE A 87 -12.54 26.89 0.76
CA PHE A 87 -13.02 27.31 2.08
C PHE A 87 -14.23 28.23 1.93
N LYS A 88 -15.39 27.78 2.40
CA LYS A 88 -16.58 28.63 2.51
C LYS A 88 -16.45 29.54 3.74
N PRO A 89 -16.54 30.87 3.60
CA PRO A 89 -16.52 31.77 4.75
C PRO A 89 -17.79 31.55 5.58
N VAL A 90 -17.60 31.23 6.86
CA VAL A 90 -18.67 31.22 7.85
C VAL A 90 -19.13 32.66 8.03
N SER A 91 -20.33 32.98 7.56
CA SER A 91 -20.96 34.27 7.86
C SER A 91 -21.23 34.33 9.37
N ALA A 92 -20.64 35.34 10.00
CA ALA A 92 -20.83 35.65 11.41
C ALA A 92 -22.32 35.92 11.70
N VAL A 93 -22.81 35.34 12.78
CA VAL A 93 -24.06 35.72 13.45
C VAL A 93 -23.70 36.66 14.59
#